data_AF-A0A1J5RVA3-F1
#
_entry.id   AF-A0A1J5RVA3-F1
#
_cell.length_a   1.000
_cell.length_b   1.000
_cell.length_c   1.000
_cell.angle_alpha   90.00
_cell.angle_beta   90.00
_cell.angle_gamma   90.00
#
_symmetry.space_group_name_H-M   'P 1'
#
loop_
_entity.id
_entity.type
_entity.pdbx_description
1 polymer ?
#
loop_
_entity_poly.entity_id
_entity_poly.type
_entity_poly.pdbx_seq_one_letter_code
_entity_poly.pdbx_strand_id
1 'polypeptide(L)'
;MAAVQVGVRLPLFARHREDADVDARDAELRALQQQRDDARRAQLADVARTVAAWRGWNAQVARDETTLLALAHDRARTALAAYAGGGALQPWLDADNAEIQTRLSYVDALAARARAWVELAYLLPEEQP
;
A
#
# COMPACT_ATOMS: atom_id res chain seq x y z
N MET A 1 7.12 -30.05 72.04
CA MET A 1 6.05 -29.35 71.31
C MET A 1 6.66 -28.07 70.76
N ALA A 2 6.55 -27.83 69.45
CA ALA A 2 7.12 -26.64 68.80
C ALA A 2 5.97 -25.78 68.25
N ALA A 3 6.01 -24.48 68.53
CA ALA A 3 5.05 -23.52 68.02
C ALA A 3 5.63 -22.86 66.76
N VAL A 4 4.86 -22.86 65.67
CA VAL A 4 5.17 -22.09 64.45
C VAL A 4 4.37 -20.80 64.49
N GLN A 5 5.08 -19.68 64.50
CA GLN A 5 4.48 -18.35 64.44
C GLN A 5 4.54 -17.82 63.01
N VAL A 6 3.37 -17.56 62.42
CA VAL A 6 3.22 -16.96 61.10
C VAL A 6 2.85 -15.49 61.29
N GLY A 7 3.76 -14.59 60.96
CA GLY A 7 3.52 -13.15 60.99
C GLY A 7 3.26 -12.60 59.59
N VAL A 8 2.04 -12.10 59.34
CA VAL A 8 1.72 -11.34 58.12
C VAL A 8 1.90 -9.86 58.43
N ARG A 9 2.80 -9.19 57.68
CA ARG A 9 3.08 -7.77 57.85
C ARG A 9 2.07 -6.97 57.02
N LEU A 10 1.04 -6.41 57.66
CA LEU A 10 0.13 -5.45 57.02
C LEU A 10 0.82 -4.07 56.95
N PRO A 11 1.01 -3.49 55.75
CA PRO A 11 1.60 -2.16 55.64
C PRO A 11 0.55 -1.11 56.01
N LEU A 12 0.74 -0.47 57.18
CA LEU A 12 -0.22 0.50 57.71
C LEU A 12 -0.14 1.90 57.06
N PHE A 13 0.81 2.15 56.14
CA PHE A 13 0.98 3.47 55.48
C PHE A 13 1.48 3.38 54.02
N ALA A 14 1.02 2.41 53.23
CA ALA A 14 1.44 2.28 51.83
C ALA A 14 0.54 3.01 50.81
N ARG A 15 -0.55 3.63 51.29
CA ARG A 15 -1.64 4.20 50.47
C ARG A 15 -1.17 5.00 49.26
N HIS A 16 -0.21 5.93 49.40
CA HIS A 16 0.25 6.75 48.27
C HIS A 16 1.25 6.07 47.32
N ARG A 17 1.91 4.98 47.73
CA ARG A 17 2.92 4.29 46.91
C ARG A 17 2.32 3.10 46.16
N GLU A 18 1.36 2.42 46.77
CA GLU A 18 0.58 1.36 46.13
C GLU A 18 -0.32 1.95 45.04
N ASP A 19 -0.99 3.08 45.31
CA ASP A 19 -1.80 3.78 44.30
C ASP A 19 -0.94 4.21 43.09
N ALA A 20 0.29 4.69 43.32
CA ALA A 20 1.20 5.09 42.24
C ALA A 20 1.73 3.91 41.40
N ASP A 21 1.94 2.74 42.01
CA ASP A 21 2.38 1.53 41.29
C ASP A 21 1.22 0.91 40.49
N VAL A 22 0.00 0.96 41.03
CA VAL A 22 -1.23 0.59 40.31
C VAL A 22 -1.49 1.53 39.13
N ASP A 23 -1.39 2.85 39.33
CA ASP A 23 -1.52 3.85 38.27
C ASP A 23 -0.48 3.66 37.17
N ALA A 24 0.76 3.30 37.53
CA ALA A 24 1.83 3.01 36.58
C ALA A 24 1.54 1.75 35.75
N ARG A 25 1.02 0.69 36.38
CA ARG A 25 0.61 -0.54 35.69
C ARG A 25 -0.61 -0.32 34.78
N ASP A 26 -1.57 0.49 35.21
CA ASP A 26 -2.73 0.86 34.38
C ASP A 26 -2.33 1.76 33.21
N ALA A 27 -1.34 2.64 33.40
CA ALA A 27 -0.76 3.42 32.31
C ALA A 27 0.01 2.54 31.32
N GLU A 28 0.78 1.57 31.80
CA GLU A 28 1.51 0.59 30.98
C GLU A 28 0.53 -0.29 30.17
N LEU A 29 -0.55 -0.77 30.80
CA LEU A 29 -1.59 -1.54 30.13
C LEU A 29 -2.30 -0.72 29.03
N ARG A 30 -2.66 0.54 29.33
CA ARG A 30 -3.26 1.45 28.34
C ARG A 30 -2.32 1.74 27.18
N ALA A 31 -1.03 1.95 27.47
CA ALA A 31 -0.02 2.15 26.43
C ALA A 31 0.11 0.92 25.52
N LEU A 32 0.11 -0.29 26.09
CA LEU A 32 0.14 -1.54 25.34
C LEU A 32 -1.14 -1.75 24.50
N GLN A 33 -2.32 -1.44 25.05
CA GLN A 33 -3.58 -1.50 24.29
C GLN A 33 -3.56 -0.52 23.12
N GLN A 34 -3.11 0.71 23.35
CA GLN A 34 -3.02 1.72 22.31
C GLN A 34 -2.01 1.33 21.21
N GLN A 35 -0.86 0.76 21.58
CA GLN A 35 0.10 0.22 20.61
C GLN A 35 -0.50 -0.91 19.77
N ARG A 36 -1.30 -1.80 20.37
CA ARG A 36 -2.00 -2.87 19.64
C ARG A 36 -3.04 -2.32 18.67
N ASP A 37 -3.83 -1.35 19.11
CA ASP A 37 -4.84 -0.71 18.27
C ASP A 37 -4.20 0.08 17.12
N ASP A 38 -3.09 0.77 17.39
CA ASP A 38 -2.28 1.46 16.38
C ASP A 38 -1.71 0.47 15.35
N ALA A 39 -1.14 -0.65 15.80
CA ALA A 39 -0.64 -1.69 14.90
C ALA A 39 -1.74 -2.28 14.00
N ARG A 40 -2.92 -2.54 14.58
CA ARG A 40 -4.08 -3.04 13.82
C ARG A 40 -4.57 -2.02 12.79
N ARG A 41 -4.65 -0.74 13.17
CA ARG A 41 -5.02 0.35 12.25
C ARG A 41 -4.01 0.51 11.13
N ALA A 42 -2.72 0.44 11.44
CA ALA A 42 -1.65 0.52 10.45
C ALA A 42 -1.75 -0.62 9.43
N GLN A 43 -1.99 -1.86 9.87
CA GLN A 43 -2.15 -3.01 8.99
C GLN A 43 -3.37 -2.86 8.06
N LEU A 44 -4.52 -2.43 8.60
CA LEU A 44 -5.72 -2.18 7.78
C LEU A 44 -5.50 -1.07 6.76
N ALA A 45 -4.82 0.01 7.17
CA ALA A 45 -4.49 1.11 6.28
C ALA A 45 -3.53 0.66 5.16
N ASP A 46 -2.58 -0.21 5.47
CA ASP A 46 -1.65 -0.76 4.49
C ASP A 46 -2.37 -1.59 3.43
N VAL A 47 -3.19 -2.57 3.85
CA VAL A 47 -4.00 -3.38 2.93
C VAL A 47 -4.92 -2.50 2.09
N ALA A 48 -5.57 -1.50 2.68
CA ALA A 48 -6.45 -0.59 1.94
C ALA A 48 -5.71 0.21 0.86
N ARG A 49 -4.49 0.69 1.16
CA ARG A 49 -3.63 1.38 0.18
C ARG A 49 -3.23 0.46 -0.96
N THR A 50 -2.80 -0.76 -0.67
CA THR A 50 -2.35 -1.72 -1.69
C THR A 50 -3.51 -2.13 -2.60
N VAL A 51 -4.71 -2.36 -2.04
CA VAL A 51 -5.92 -2.65 -2.84
C VAL A 51 -6.30 -1.47 -3.73
N ALA A 52 -6.23 -0.24 -3.21
CA ALA A 52 -6.51 0.95 -3.98
C ALA A 52 -5.51 1.13 -5.14
N ALA A 53 -4.22 0.90 -4.89
CA ALA A 53 -3.17 0.94 -5.90
C ALA A 53 -3.42 -0.10 -7.00
N TRP A 54 -3.68 -1.36 -6.64
CA TRP A 54 -3.97 -2.42 -7.59
C TRP A 54 -5.19 -2.10 -8.48
N ARG A 55 -6.28 -1.60 -7.88
CA ARG A 55 -7.48 -1.16 -8.64
C ARG A 55 -7.17 0.01 -9.57
N GLY A 56 -6.35 0.97 -9.12
CA GLY A 56 -5.90 2.09 -9.93
C GLY A 56 -5.14 1.63 -11.17
N TRP A 57 -4.18 0.71 -10.99
CA TRP A 57 -3.40 0.15 -12.09
C TRP A 57 -4.25 -0.70 -13.04
N ASN A 58 -5.20 -1.49 -12.53
CA ASN A 58 -6.16 -2.22 -13.38
C ASN A 58 -6.94 -1.27 -14.30
N ALA A 59 -7.45 -0.17 -13.74
CA ALA A 59 -8.20 0.81 -14.52
C ALA A 59 -7.30 1.55 -15.53
N GLN A 60 -6.05 1.84 -15.17
CA GLN A 60 -5.09 2.46 -16.08
C GLN A 60 -4.76 1.54 -17.26
N VAL A 61 -4.37 0.28 -16.99
CA VAL A 61 -4.07 -0.72 -18.02
C VAL A 61 -5.25 -0.90 -18.98
N ALA A 62 -6.48 -0.98 -18.45
CA ALA A 62 -7.68 -1.12 -19.28
C ALA A 62 -7.91 0.10 -20.20
N ARG A 63 -7.68 1.33 -19.71
CA ARG A 63 -7.77 2.55 -20.53
C ARG A 63 -6.68 2.60 -21.59
N ASP A 64 -5.47 2.16 -21.23
CA ASP A 64 -4.34 2.15 -22.16
C ASP A 64 -4.61 1.18 -23.32
N GLU A 65 -5.05 -0.05 -23.01
CA GLU A 65 -5.41 -1.09 -23.98
C GLU A 65 -6.56 -0.67 -24.91
N THR A 66 -7.63 -0.11 -24.33
CA THR A 66 -8.86 0.17 -25.10
C THR A 66 -8.79 1.47 -25.89
N THR A 67 -7.97 2.43 -25.47
CA THR A 67 -8.02 3.80 -25.98
C THR A 67 -6.65 4.35 -26.34
N LEU A 68 -5.73 4.47 -25.37
CA LEU A 68 -4.52 5.27 -25.59
C LEU A 68 -3.57 4.65 -26.61
N LEU A 69 -3.40 3.33 -26.60
CA LEU A 69 -2.55 2.64 -27.57
C LEU A 69 -3.10 2.79 -29.00
N ALA A 70 -4.42 2.62 -29.18
CA ALA A 70 -5.06 2.77 -30.48
C ALA A 70 -4.96 4.21 -31.00
N LEU A 71 -5.23 5.21 -30.14
CA LEU A 71 -5.16 6.62 -30.52
C LEU A 71 -3.72 7.05 -30.90
N ALA A 72 -2.73 6.58 -30.15
CA ALA A 72 -1.33 6.86 -30.46
C ALA A 72 -0.92 6.26 -31.82
N HIS A 73 -1.36 5.03 -32.09
CA HIS A 73 -1.15 4.37 -33.37
C HIS A 73 -1.82 5.13 -34.54
N ASP A 74 -3.09 5.52 -34.38
CA ASP A 74 -3.81 6.25 -35.41
C ASP A 74 -3.18 7.62 -35.69
N ARG A 75 -2.68 8.30 -34.65
CA ARG A 75 -1.94 9.56 -34.78
C ARG A 75 -0.66 9.36 -35.60
N ALA A 76 0.14 8.35 -35.29
CA ALA A 76 1.37 8.05 -36.03
C ALA A 76 1.09 7.70 -37.50
N ARG A 77 0.07 6.87 -37.76
CA ARG A 77 -0.39 6.56 -39.12
C ARG A 77 -0.83 7.79 -39.89
N THR A 78 -1.58 8.68 -39.25
CA THR A 78 -2.06 9.92 -39.87
C THR A 78 -0.89 10.85 -40.22
N ALA A 79 0.08 10.99 -39.32
CA ALA A 79 1.27 11.79 -39.56
C ALA A 79 2.14 11.20 -40.68
N LEU A 80 2.26 9.87 -40.75
CA LEU A 80 2.95 9.19 -41.84
C LEU A 80 2.28 9.44 -43.19
N ALA A 81 0.94 9.36 -43.25
CA ALA A 81 0.19 9.64 -44.46
C ALA A 81 0.37 11.11 -44.91
N ALA A 82 0.37 12.06 -43.97
CA ALA A 82 0.63 13.46 -44.26
C ALA A 82 2.04 13.68 -44.82
N TYR A 83 3.06 13.04 -44.25
CA TYR A 83 4.43 13.07 -44.77
C TYR A 83 4.51 12.46 -46.18
N ALA A 84 3.90 11.29 -46.40
CA ALA A 84 3.85 10.63 -47.71
C ALA A 84 3.14 11.49 -48.78
N GLY A 85 2.21 12.37 -48.36
CA GLY A 85 1.57 13.37 -49.21
C GLY A 85 2.40 14.62 -49.51
N GLY A 86 3.68 14.66 -49.13
CA GLY A 86 4.58 15.79 -49.33
C GLY A 86 4.64 16.77 -48.15
N GLY A 87 4.06 16.41 -47.00
CA GLY A 87 4.18 17.16 -45.76
C GLY A 87 5.59 17.11 -45.16
N ALA A 88 5.82 17.89 -44.09
CA ALA A 88 7.08 17.87 -43.36
C ALA A 88 7.32 16.52 -42.65
N LEU A 89 8.58 16.11 -42.53
CA LEU A 89 8.99 14.87 -41.84
C LEU A 89 8.84 14.95 -40.32
N GLN A 90 9.13 16.11 -39.73
CA GLN A 90 9.20 16.27 -38.27
C GLN A 90 7.92 15.84 -37.52
N PRO A 91 6.70 16.22 -37.96
CA PRO A 91 5.47 15.78 -37.30
C PRO A 91 5.28 14.25 -37.25
N TRP A 92 5.79 13.52 -38.25
CA TRP A 92 5.77 12.06 -38.23
C TRP A 92 6.74 11.51 -37.19
N LEU A 93 7.98 12.01 -37.12
CA LEU A 93 8.95 11.60 -36.10
C LEU A 93 8.44 11.86 -34.68
N ASP A 94 7.79 13.01 -34.46
CA ASP A 94 7.22 13.34 -33.15
C ASP A 94 6.06 12.38 -32.78
N ALA A 95 5.21 12.04 -33.75
CA ALA A 95 4.10 11.12 -33.54
C ALA A 95 4.56 9.67 -33.31
N ASP A 96 5.58 9.22 -34.04
CA ASP A 96 6.18 7.89 -33.88
C ASP A 96 6.85 7.74 -32.51
N ASN A 97 7.64 8.74 -32.09
CA ASN A 97 8.22 8.74 -30.75
C ASN A 97 7.12 8.75 -29.67
N ALA A 98 6.06 9.55 -29.85
CA ALA A 98 4.94 9.55 -28.90
C ALA A 98 4.24 8.19 -28.79
N GLU A 99 4.09 7.46 -29.91
CA GLU A 99 3.56 6.08 -29.89
C GLU A 99 4.46 5.14 -29.09
N ILE A 100 5.78 5.21 -29.31
CA ILE A 100 6.76 4.43 -28.55
C ILE A 100 6.68 4.75 -27.05
N GLN A 101 6.67 6.03 -26.67
CA GLN A 101 6.55 6.43 -25.26
C GLN A 101 5.26 5.94 -24.61
N THR A 102 4.15 5.96 -25.36
CA THR A 102 2.85 5.44 -24.88
C THR A 102 2.93 3.93 -24.62
N ARG A 103 3.56 3.17 -25.52
CA ARG A 103 3.78 1.72 -25.35
C ARG A 103 4.69 1.41 -24.17
N LEU A 104 5.75 2.19 -23.96
CA LEU A 104 6.64 2.03 -22.80
C LEU A 104 5.90 2.29 -21.49
N SER A 105 5.15 3.39 -21.42
CA SER A 105 4.33 3.75 -20.25
C SER A 105 3.31 2.66 -19.92
N TYR A 106 2.73 2.04 -20.95
CA TYR A 106 1.82 0.90 -20.78
C TYR A 106 2.51 -0.33 -20.18
N VAL A 107 3.72 -0.67 -20.66
CA VAL A 107 4.51 -1.77 -20.08
C VAL A 107 4.88 -1.48 -18.61
N ASP A 108 5.22 -0.24 -18.29
CA ASP A 108 5.48 0.17 -16.91
C ASP A 108 4.23 0.05 -16.04
N ALA A 109 3.05 0.41 -16.55
CA ALA A 109 1.77 0.23 -15.86
C ALA A 109 1.46 -1.25 -15.61
N LEU A 110 1.73 -2.14 -16.58
CA LEU A 110 1.61 -3.59 -16.40
C LEU A 110 2.54 -4.10 -15.29
N ALA A 111 3.79 -3.64 -15.27
CA ALA A 111 4.75 -4.00 -14.24
C ALA A 111 4.31 -3.50 -12.85
N ALA A 112 3.82 -2.27 -12.76
CA ALA A 112 3.29 -1.70 -11.52
C ALA A 112 2.05 -2.46 -11.01
N ARG A 113 1.14 -2.83 -11.92
CA ARG A 113 -0.01 -3.71 -11.61
C ARG A 113 0.44 -5.04 -11.04
N ALA A 114 1.44 -5.68 -11.65
CA ALA A 114 1.96 -6.96 -11.21
C ALA A 114 2.60 -6.87 -9.82
N ARG A 115 3.39 -5.82 -9.55
CA ARG A 115 3.97 -5.59 -8.21
C ARG A 115 2.89 -5.38 -7.15
N ALA A 116 1.87 -4.57 -7.44
CA ALA A 116 0.76 -4.36 -6.52
C ALA A 116 -0.02 -5.66 -6.24
N TRP A 117 -0.16 -6.53 -7.23
CA TRP A 117 -0.73 -7.87 -7.03
C TRP A 117 0.13 -8.74 -6.11
N VAL A 118 1.45 -8.75 -6.33
CA VAL A 118 2.40 -9.51 -5.49
C VAL A 118 2.36 -9.02 -4.04
N GLU A 119 2.35 -7.71 -3.80
CA GLU A 119 2.21 -7.14 -2.46
C GLU A 119 0.92 -7.60 -1.76
N LEU A 120 -0.21 -7.61 -2.47
CA LEU A 120 -1.47 -8.13 -1.93
C LEU A 120 -1.39 -9.62 -1.59
N ALA A 121 -0.77 -10.42 -2.46
CA ALA A 121 -0.62 -11.85 -2.24
C ALA A 121 0.20 -12.17 -0.98
N TYR A 122 1.23 -11.38 -0.68
CA TYR A 122 2.05 -11.55 0.53
C TYR A 122 1.45 -10.92 1.80
N LEU A 123 0.50 -9.99 1.67
CA LEU A 123 -0.20 -9.38 2.81
C LEU A 123 -1.35 -10.25 3.34
N LEU A 124 -1.88 -11.16 2.54
CA LEU A 124 -2.92 -12.10 2.94
C LEU A 124 -2.25 -13.34 3.55
N PRO A 125 -2.60 -13.74 4.79
CA PRO A 125 -2.09 -14.99 5.34
C PRO A 125 -2.54 -16.15 4.45
N GLU A 126 -1.63 -17.07 4.10
CA GLU A 126 -2.02 -18.30 3.41
C GLU A 126 -3.07 -19.02 4.27
N GLU A 127 -4.27 -19.22 3.72
CA GLU A 127 -5.25 -20.10 4.33
C GLU A 127 -4.62 -21.49 4.41
N GLN A 128 -4.15 -21.87 5.60
CA GLN A 128 -3.73 -23.25 5.87
C GLN A 128 -4.98 -24.14 5.71
N PRO A 129 -4.89 -25.23 4.92
CA PRO A 129 -6.01 -26.14 4.68
C PRO A 129 -6.45 -26.92 5.94
#